data_AF-A0A7V6YF22-F1
#
_entry.id   AF-A0A7V6YF22-F1
#
_cell.length_a   1.000
_cell.length_b   1.000
_cell.length_c   1.000
_cell.angle_alpha   90.00
_cell.angle_beta   90.00
_cell.angle_gamma   90.00
#
_symmetry.space_group_name_H-M   'P 1'
#
loop_
_entity.id
_entity.type
_entity.pdbx_description
1 polymer ?
#
loop_
_entity_poly.entity_id
_entity_poly.type
_entity_poly.pdbx_seq_one_letter_code
_entity_poly.pdbx_strand_id
1 'polypeptide(L)'
;MSRKWQLALTLLSVVAGIVLISLIMTYQGHRGEAAESPNADLIEIINRVEAETKALEEQIDEKRARIDQIREQQIHDVDQLAELQGELDWLRRLVGLTQVSGPGIIITLDDNEAAAAAAKASDPLAFDPNKYIIHDKDLLYLVNDLKAGGAEAISINNQRITTPSDIRCVGTVILVNSTRLAPPYEIKAI
;
A
#
# COMPACT_ATOMS: atom_id res chain seq x y z
N MET A 1 43.05 -16.21 57.06
CA MET A 1 43.37 -16.29 55.61
C MET A 1 42.13 -16.17 54.69
N SER A 2 41.01 -15.55 55.11
CA SER A 2 39.73 -15.55 54.34
C SER A 2 39.35 -14.23 53.65
N ARG A 3 40.06 -13.12 53.90
CA ARG A 3 39.71 -11.78 53.38
C ARG A 3 40.15 -11.52 51.93
N LYS A 4 41.20 -12.21 51.44
CA LYS A 4 41.77 -11.94 50.11
C LYS A 4 40.88 -12.42 48.96
N TRP A 5 40.13 -13.51 49.16
CA TRP A 5 39.24 -14.05 48.12
C TRP A 5 37.95 -13.23 47.98
N GLN A 6 37.44 -12.67 49.09
CA GLN A 6 36.31 -11.74 49.07
C GLN A 6 36.66 -10.47 48.27
N LEU A 7 37.88 -9.93 48.44
CA LEU A 7 38.35 -8.78 47.68
C LEU A 7 38.50 -9.07 46.19
N ALA A 8 38.98 -10.27 45.82
CA ALA A 8 39.07 -10.69 44.43
C ALA A 8 37.68 -10.83 43.78
N LEU A 9 36.71 -11.37 44.52
CA LEU A 9 35.34 -11.55 44.05
C LEU A 9 34.62 -10.20 43.85
N THR A 10 34.80 -9.26 44.77
CA THR A 10 34.23 -7.90 44.63
C THR A 10 34.87 -7.12 43.48
N LEU A 11 36.17 -7.31 43.25
CA LEU A 11 36.85 -6.68 42.12
C LEU A 11 36.32 -7.22 40.79
N LEU A 12 36.12 -8.53 40.69
CA LEU A 12 35.59 -9.20 39.51
C LEU A 12 34.18 -8.72 39.17
N SER A 13 33.29 -8.59 40.17
CA SER A 13 31.92 -8.12 39.95
C SER A 13 31.88 -6.67 39.46
N VAL A 14 32.75 -5.81 39.97
CA VAL A 14 32.84 -4.40 39.55
C VAL A 14 33.31 -4.31 38.09
N VAL A 15 34.33 -5.08 37.72
CA VAL A 15 34.82 -5.12 36.32
C VAL A 15 33.74 -5.64 35.38
N ALA A 16 33.04 -6.71 35.75
CA ALA A 16 31.94 -7.25 34.95
C ALA A 16 30.80 -6.22 34.77
N GLY A 17 30.46 -5.47 35.83
CA GLY A 17 29.47 -4.40 35.77
C GLY A 17 29.86 -3.27 34.82
N ILE A 18 31.13 -2.83 34.84
CA ILE A 18 31.64 -1.79 33.95
C ILE A 18 31.58 -2.25 32.49
N VAL A 19 31.94 -3.50 32.21
CA VAL A 19 31.86 -4.08 30.85
C VAL A 19 30.42 -4.16 30.37
N LEU A 20 29.48 -4.59 31.22
CA LEU A 20 28.05 -4.64 30.87
C LEU A 20 27.48 -3.24 30.60
N ILE A 21 27.82 -2.24 31.42
CA ILE A 21 27.40 -0.85 31.20
C ILE A 21 27.99 -0.32 29.89
N SER A 22 29.27 -0.60 29.61
CA SER A 22 29.90 -0.22 28.36
C SER A 22 29.21 -0.86 27.16
N LEU A 23 28.88 -2.17 27.23
CA LEU A 23 28.13 -2.85 26.17
C LEU A 23 26.75 -2.21 25.97
N ILE A 24 26.03 -1.90 27.04
CA ILE A 24 24.71 -1.27 26.97
C ILE A 24 24.82 0.13 26.36
N MET A 25 25.81 0.93 26.76
CA MET A 25 26.03 2.26 26.20
C MET A 25 26.42 2.22 24.72
N THR A 26 27.27 1.27 24.30
CA THR A 26 27.62 1.09 22.88
C THR A 26 26.42 0.58 22.06
N TYR A 27 25.63 -0.34 22.60
CA TYR A 27 24.42 -0.87 21.96
C TYR A 27 23.30 0.17 21.85
N GLN A 28 23.17 1.05 22.86
CA GLN A 28 22.27 2.21 22.80
C GLN A 28 22.80 3.30 21.85
N GLY A 29 24.11 3.51 21.79
CA GLY A 29 24.75 4.45 20.85
C GLY A 29 24.49 4.09 19.37
N HIS A 30 24.45 2.81 19.02
CA HIS A 30 24.11 2.36 17.67
C HIS A 30 22.60 2.45 17.33
N ARG A 31 21.71 2.62 18.32
CA ARG A 31 20.30 3.00 18.07
C ARG A 31 20.12 4.50 17.89
N GLY A 32 21.11 5.32 18.24
CA GLY A 32 21.06 6.77 18.09
C GLY A 32 21.11 7.24 16.63
N GLU A 33 21.87 6.54 15.77
CA GLU A 33 21.97 6.87 14.34
C GLU A 33 20.88 6.19 13.49
N ALA A 34 20.31 5.06 13.94
CA ALA A 34 19.17 4.41 13.27
C ALA A 34 17.80 5.04 13.62
N ALA A 35 17.78 6.07 14.46
CA ALA A 35 16.58 6.80 14.89
C ALA A 35 16.41 8.16 14.19
N GLU A 36 17.27 8.51 13.23
CA GLU A 36 16.97 9.58 12.28
C GLU A 36 16.05 9.05 11.18
N SER A 37 14.76 8.99 11.54
CA SER A 37 13.60 9.07 10.66
C SER A 37 13.47 8.05 9.50
N PRO A 38 13.01 6.82 9.76
CA PRO A 38 12.38 5.97 8.74
C PRO A 38 11.27 6.69 7.95
N ASN A 39 10.68 7.73 8.55
CA ASN A 39 9.65 8.55 7.94
C ASN A 39 10.21 9.54 6.91
N ALA A 40 11.46 9.99 7.02
CA ALA A 40 12.05 10.95 6.07
C ALA A 40 12.29 10.27 4.72
N ASP A 41 12.89 9.08 4.73
CA ASP A 41 13.06 8.24 3.55
C ASP A 41 11.70 7.85 2.94
N LEU A 42 10.71 7.51 3.77
CA LEU A 42 9.35 7.23 3.27
C LEU A 42 8.69 8.46 2.65
N ILE A 43 8.83 9.64 3.26
CA ILE A 43 8.30 10.90 2.72
C ILE A 43 9.00 11.25 1.40
N GLU A 44 10.32 11.02 1.30
CA GLU A 44 11.06 11.21 0.05
C GLU A 44 10.56 10.26 -1.05
N ILE A 45 10.36 8.99 -0.73
CA ILE A 45 9.80 8.00 -1.67
C ILE A 45 8.38 8.40 -2.10
N ILE A 46 7.51 8.82 -1.16
CA ILE A 46 6.16 9.27 -1.47
C ILE A 46 6.19 10.47 -2.41
N ASN A 47 6.97 11.51 -2.08
CA ASN A 47 7.10 12.70 -2.91
C ASN A 47 7.64 12.36 -4.32
N ARG A 48 8.56 11.40 -4.42
CA ARG A 48 9.08 10.91 -5.70
C ARG A 48 7.98 10.23 -6.52
N VAL A 49 7.22 9.32 -5.92
CA VAL A 49 6.12 8.59 -6.59
C VAL A 49 5.01 9.55 -7.00
N GLU A 50 4.65 10.52 -6.16
CA GLU A 50 3.66 11.56 -6.50
C GLU A 50 4.14 12.43 -7.68
N ALA A 51 5.41 12.83 -7.69
CA ALA A 51 5.99 13.59 -8.79
C ALA A 51 6.05 12.77 -10.09
N GLU A 52 6.40 11.49 -10.02
CA GLU A 52 6.37 10.56 -11.16
C GLU A 52 4.95 10.37 -11.71
N THR A 53 3.97 10.19 -10.82
CA THR A 53 2.55 10.05 -11.20
C THR A 53 2.06 11.30 -11.92
N LYS A 54 2.34 12.48 -11.35
CA LYS A 54 1.96 13.76 -11.97
C LYS A 54 2.65 13.96 -13.34
N ALA A 55 3.93 13.62 -13.45
CA ALA A 55 4.65 13.71 -14.72
C ALA A 55 4.09 12.74 -15.78
N LEU A 56 3.62 11.56 -15.38
CA LEU A 56 2.94 10.61 -16.26
C LEU A 56 1.56 11.12 -16.69
N GLU A 57 0.79 11.72 -15.79
CA GLU A 57 -0.50 12.37 -16.12
C GLU A 57 -0.31 13.52 -17.12
N GLU A 58 0.68 14.38 -16.89
CA GLU A 58 1.04 15.47 -17.81
C GLU A 58 1.46 14.94 -19.18
N GLN A 59 2.23 13.85 -19.24
CA GLN A 59 2.59 13.19 -20.52
C GLN A 59 1.38 12.60 -21.25
N ILE A 60 0.41 12.03 -20.52
CA ILE A 60 -0.85 11.53 -21.10
C ILE A 60 -1.62 12.69 -21.72
N ASP A 61 -1.73 13.81 -21.02
CA ASP A 61 -2.47 14.98 -21.50
C ASP A 61 -1.75 15.68 -22.66
N GLU A 62 -0.43 15.76 -22.65
CA GLU A 62 0.37 16.24 -23.78
C GLU A 62 0.15 15.36 -25.02
N LYS A 63 0.26 14.03 -24.87
CA LYS A 63 0.06 13.09 -25.99
C LYS A 63 -1.38 13.15 -26.52
N ARG A 64 -2.38 13.37 -25.66
CA ARG A 64 -3.78 13.61 -26.09
C ARG A 64 -3.89 14.88 -26.92
N ALA A 65 -3.36 16.01 -26.43
CA ALA A 65 -3.37 17.27 -27.15
C ALA A 65 -2.66 17.16 -28.51
N ARG A 66 -1.57 16.40 -28.58
CA ARG A 66 -0.86 16.11 -29.83
C ARG A 66 -1.72 15.31 -30.81
N ILE A 67 -2.42 14.28 -30.36
CA ILE A 67 -3.35 13.50 -31.20
C ILE A 67 -4.47 14.39 -31.72
N ASP A 68 -5.04 15.25 -30.88
CA ASP A 68 -6.12 16.15 -31.30
C ASP A 68 -5.61 17.16 -32.34
N GLN A 69 -4.41 17.73 -32.16
CA GLN A 69 -3.76 18.57 -33.18
C GLN A 69 -3.51 17.83 -34.49
N ILE A 70 -3.04 16.58 -34.45
CA ILE A 70 -2.82 15.75 -35.65
C ILE A 70 -4.14 15.35 -36.32
N ARG A 71 -5.24 15.22 -35.56
CA ARG A 71 -6.58 14.97 -36.12
C ARG A 71 -7.17 16.22 -36.78
N GLU A 72 -6.91 17.39 -36.21
CA GLU A 72 -7.46 18.68 -36.65
C GLU A 72 -6.67 19.26 -37.84
N GLN A 73 -5.36 19.00 -37.91
CA GLN A 73 -4.58 19.11 -39.13
C GLN A 73 -4.90 17.90 -40.00
N GLN A 74 -5.73 18.01 -41.03
CA GLN A 74 -6.03 16.90 -41.95
C GLN A 74 -4.72 16.31 -42.54
N ILE A 75 -4.17 15.23 -41.96
CA ILE A 75 -2.92 14.61 -42.44
C ILE A 75 -3.22 13.38 -43.31
N HIS A 76 -2.70 13.47 -44.53
CA HIS A 76 -2.59 12.48 -45.61
C HIS A 76 -1.76 11.22 -45.29
N ASP A 77 -1.52 10.91 -44.01
CA ASP A 77 -0.55 9.89 -43.58
C ASP A 77 -1.18 9.00 -42.52
N VAL A 78 -2.13 8.17 -42.98
CA VAL A 78 -2.96 7.26 -42.17
C VAL A 78 -2.08 6.28 -41.36
N ASP A 79 -0.91 5.93 -41.87
CA ASP A 79 0.00 4.96 -41.27
C ASP A 79 0.67 5.50 -39.99
N GLN A 80 1.15 6.75 -39.98
CA GLN A 80 1.72 7.36 -38.77
C GLN A 80 0.68 7.58 -37.67
N LEU A 81 -0.56 7.92 -38.06
CA LEU A 81 -1.66 8.08 -37.10
C LEU A 81 -2.06 6.74 -36.47
N ALA A 82 -2.03 5.65 -37.26
CA ALA A 82 -2.32 4.31 -36.76
C ALA A 82 -1.25 3.82 -35.76
N GLU A 83 0.03 4.10 -36.02
CA GLU A 83 1.13 3.74 -35.12
C GLU A 83 1.01 4.48 -33.76
N LEU A 84 0.79 5.80 -33.79
CA LEU A 84 0.61 6.61 -32.57
C LEU A 84 -0.62 6.19 -31.75
N GLN A 85 -1.73 5.82 -32.42
CA GLN A 85 -2.91 5.29 -31.74
C GLN A 85 -2.62 3.94 -31.08
N GLY A 86 -1.87 3.06 -31.76
CA GLY A 86 -1.47 1.77 -31.20
C GLY A 86 -0.59 1.90 -29.96
N GLU A 87 0.39 2.80 -29.98
CA GLU A 87 1.26 3.09 -28.83
C GLU A 87 0.46 3.64 -27.64
N LEU A 88 -0.45 4.60 -27.91
CA LEU A 88 -1.29 5.20 -26.90
C LEU A 88 -2.26 4.18 -26.26
N ASP A 89 -2.84 3.29 -27.05
CA ASP A 89 -3.71 2.23 -26.54
C ASP A 89 -2.94 1.17 -25.74
N TRP A 90 -1.70 0.86 -26.11
CA TRP A 90 -0.83 0.01 -25.32
C TRP A 90 -0.49 0.66 -23.96
N LEU A 91 -0.13 1.94 -23.95
CA LEU A 91 0.12 2.70 -22.72
C LEU A 91 -1.12 2.72 -21.82
N ARG A 92 -2.31 3.02 -22.39
CA ARG A 92 -3.57 3.01 -21.63
C ARG A 92 -3.86 1.65 -21.00
N ARG A 93 -3.58 0.54 -21.69
CA ARG A 93 -3.72 -0.80 -21.10
C ARG A 93 -2.75 -1.00 -19.94
N LEU A 94 -1.49 -0.61 -20.11
CA LEU A 94 -0.45 -0.76 -19.10
C LEU A 94 -0.79 -0.02 -17.80
N VAL A 95 -1.34 1.20 -17.91
CA VAL A 95 -1.76 2.00 -16.74
C VAL A 95 -3.20 1.73 -16.30
N GLY A 96 -3.87 0.71 -16.86
CA GLY A 96 -5.22 0.30 -16.45
C GLY A 96 -6.34 1.29 -16.80
N LEU A 97 -6.11 2.20 -17.76
CA LEU A 97 -7.09 3.20 -18.23
C LEU A 97 -8.04 2.68 -19.31
N THR A 98 -7.81 1.47 -19.83
CA THR A 98 -8.75 0.79 -20.74
C THR A 98 -9.67 -0.14 -19.97
N GLN A 99 -10.95 -0.14 -20.33
CA GLN A 99 -11.89 -1.17 -19.89
C GLN A 99 -11.47 -2.54 -20.44
N VAL A 100 -11.55 -3.57 -19.61
CA VAL A 100 -11.29 -4.96 -19.97
C VAL A 100 -12.52 -5.80 -19.65
N SER A 101 -12.70 -6.92 -20.35
CA SER A 101 -13.83 -7.83 -20.16
C SER A 101 -13.39 -9.25 -20.50
N GLY A 102 -13.85 -10.20 -19.70
CA GLY A 102 -13.50 -11.61 -19.80
C GLY A 102 -14.24 -12.45 -18.77
N PRO A 103 -14.10 -13.79 -18.82
CA PRO A 103 -14.61 -14.67 -17.78
C PRO A 103 -13.91 -14.38 -16.46
N GLY A 104 -14.66 -14.33 -15.37
CA GLY A 104 -14.11 -13.91 -14.07
C GLY A 104 -15.07 -14.15 -12.92
N ILE A 105 -14.72 -13.62 -11.77
CA ILE A 105 -15.51 -13.72 -10.54
C ILE A 105 -15.81 -12.34 -9.96
N ILE A 106 -16.94 -12.25 -9.25
CA ILE A 106 -17.33 -11.09 -8.45
C ILE A 106 -17.43 -11.57 -7.01
N ILE A 107 -16.66 -10.92 -6.13
CA ILE A 107 -16.64 -11.18 -4.70
C ILE A 107 -17.23 -9.96 -4.01
N THR A 108 -18.22 -10.18 -3.15
CA THR A 108 -18.81 -9.11 -2.34
C THR A 108 -18.45 -9.35 -0.89
N LEU A 109 -17.82 -8.36 -0.25
CA LEU A 109 -17.49 -8.38 1.17
C LEU A 109 -18.30 -7.30 1.89
N ASP A 110 -18.89 -7.64 3.01
CA ASP A 110 -19.68 -6.70 3.82
C ASP A 110 -19.35 -6.84 5.31
N ASP A 111 -19.58 -5.78 6.07
CA ASP A 111 -19.33 -5.76 7.51
C ASP A 111 -20.28 -6.71 8.24
N ASN A 112 -19.83 -7.31 9.34
CA ASN A 112 -20.62 -8.25 10.10
C ASN A 112 -21.40 -7.57 11.23
N GLU A 113 -22.39 -6.75 10.85
CA GLU A 113 -23.24 -6.01 11.79
C GLU A 113 -24.00 -6.94 12.75
N ALA A 114 -24.43 -8.12 12.27
CA ALA A 114 -25.15 -9.09 13.07
C ALA A 114 -24.29 -9.65 14.21
N ALA A 115 -23.04 -10.03 13.92
CA ALA A 115 -22.12 -10.49 14.95
C ALA A 115 -21.68 -9.35 15.88
N ALA A 116 -21.54 -8.12 15.36
CA ALA A 116 -21.25 -6.95 16.19
C ALA A 116 -22.37 -6.71 17.22
N ALA A 117 -23.63 -6.74 16.79
CA ALA A 117 -24.78 -6.56 17.65
C ALA A 117 -24.89 -7.67 18.72
N ALA A 118 -24.66 -8.93 18.33
CA ALA A 118 -24.67 -10.06 19.25
C ALA A 118 -23.56 -9.94 20.32
N ALA A 119 -22.33 -9.59 19.91
CA ALA A 119 -21.21 -9.44 20.83
C ALA A 119 -21.39 -8.27 21.80
N LYS A 120 -21.91 -7.15 21.30
CA LYS A 120 -22.25 -5.98 22.12
C LYS A 120 -23.34 -6.30 23.14
N ALA A 121 -24.31 -7.14 22.79
CA ALA A 121 -25.36 -7.57 23.70
C ALA A 121 -24.85 -8.55 24.77
N SER A 122 -23.90 -9.41 24.43
CA SER A 122 -23.35 -10.40 25.38
C SER A 122 -22.41 -9.81 26.42
N ASP A 123 -21.50 -8.90 26.00
CA ASP A 123 -20.54 -8.26 26.89
C ASP A 123 -20.21 -6.85 26.37
N PRO A 124 -20.97 -5.82 26.80
CA PRO A 124 -20.75 -4.45 26.36
C PRO A 124 -19.38 -3.87 26.73
N LEU A 125 -18.72 -4.40 27.78
CA LEU A 125 -17.43 -3.89 28.25
C LEU A 125 -16.26 -4.47 27.46
N ALA A 126 -16.41 -5.70 26.94
CA ALA A 126 -15.40 -6.35 26.09
C ALA A 126 -15.64 -6.14 24.58
N PHE A 127 -16.71 -5.44 24.19
CA PHE A 127 -17.06 -5.22 22.79
C PHE A 127 -16.04 -4.32 22.07
N ASP A 128 -15.46 -4.85 20.99
CA ASP A 128 -14.54 -4.12 20.11
C ASP A 128 -15.12 -4.07 18.68
N PRO A 129 -15.59 -2.91 18.21
CA PRO A 129 -16.17 -2.75 16.88
C PRO A 129 -15.21 -3.16 15.74
N ASN A 130 -13.89 -3.01 15.93
CA ASN A 130 -12.92 -3.23 14.87
C ASN A 130 -12.89 -4.69 14.40
N LYS A 131 -13.33 -5.64 15.24
CA LYS A 131 -13.37 -7.07 14.89
C LYS A 131 -14.50 -7.45 13.94
N TYR A 132 -15.43 -6.53 13.68
CA TYR A 132 -16.64 -6.79 12.92
C TYR A 132 -16.74 -5.95 11.64
N ILE A 133 -15.77 -5.08 11.38
CA ILE A 133 -15.68 -4.30 10.15
C ILE A 133 -14.51 -4.80 9.32
N ILE A 134 -14.62 -4.64 8.00
CA ILE A 134 -13.57 -4.99 7.06
C ILE A 134 -12.43 -3.96 7.18
N HIS A 135 -11.19 -4.43 7.11
CA HIS A 135 -10.00 -3.59 7.11
C HIS A 135 -9.29 -3.62 5.75
N ASP A 136 -8.44 -2.61 5.53
CA ASP A 136 -7.58 -2.49 4.35
C ASP A 136 -6.75 -3.74 4.08
N LYS A 137 -6.18 -4.34 5.13
CA LYS A 137 -5.42 -5.60 5.05
C LYS A 137 -6.24 -6.75 4.47
N ASP A 138 -7.54 -6.81 4.73
CA ASP A 138 -8.40 -7.91 4.27
C ASP A 138 -8.60 -7.79 2.76
N LEU A 139 -8.80 -6.57 2.26
CA LEU A 139 -8.84 -6.28 0.84
C LEU A 139 -7.47 -6.51 0.18
N LEU A 140 -6.38 -6.10 0.84
CA LEU A 140 -5.02 -6.28 0.31
C LEU A 140 -4.67 -7.77 0.16
N TYR A 141 -4.99 -8.60 1.16
CA TYR A 141 -4.78 -10.04 1.09
C TYR A 141 -5.64 -10.67 0.00
N LEU A 142 -6.92 -10.31 -0.09
CA LEU A 142 -7.79 -10.80 -1.15
C LEU A 142 -7.24 -10.45 -2.55
N VAL A 143 -6.80 -9.21 -2.76
CA VAL A 143 -6.19 -8.79 -4.03
C VAL A 143 -4.93 -9.60 -4.34
N ASN A 144 -4.09 -9.85 -3.34
CA ASN A 144 -2.88 -10.64 -3.53
C ASN A 144 -3.19 -12.10 -3.87
N ASP A 145 -4.18 -12.70 -3.21
CA ASP A 145 -4.64 -14.06 -3.50
C ASP A 145 -5.22 -14.16 -4.91
N LEU A 146 -5.98 -13.16 -5.36
CA LEU A 146 -6.49 -13.09 -6.74
C LEU A 146 -5.35 -12.97 -7.76
N LYS A 147 -4.34 -12.13 -7.50
CA LYS A 147 -3.14 -12.03 -8.34
C LYS A 147 -2.38 -13.36 -8.39
N ALA A 148 -2.21 -14.02 -7.25
CA ALA A 148 -1.59 -15.34 -7.16
C ALA A 148 -2.41 -16.42 -7.88
N GLY A 149 -3.73 -16.28 -7.89
CA GLY A 149 -4.67 -17.12 -8.63
C GLY A 149 -4.70 -16.87 -10.13
N GLY A 150 -3.93 -15.91 -10.64
CA GLY A 150 -3.80 -15.62 -12.07
C GLY A 150 -4.76 -14.56 -12.60
N ALA A 151 -5.41 -13.76 -11.74
CA ALA A 151 -6.24 -12.65 -12.20
C ALA A 151 -5.39 -11.63 -12.99
N GLU A 152 -5.82 -11.35 -14.22
CA GLU A 152 -5.19 -10.41 -15.14
C GLU A 152 -5.68 -8.98 -14.88
N ALA A 153 -6.91 -8.82 -14.37
CA ALA A 153 -7.44 -7.53 -13.97
C ALA A 153 -8.30 -7.62 -12.72
N ILE A 154 -8.08 -6.67 -11.79
CA ILE A 154 -8.80 -6.57 -10.53
C ILE A 154 -9.33 -5.15 -10.36
N SER A 155 -10.54 -5.01 -9.80
CA SER A 155 -11.09 -3.73 -9.35
C SER A 155 -11.84 -3.89 -8.03
N ILE A 156 -11.82 -2.85 -7.19
CA ILE A 156 -12.61 -2.74 -5.95
C ILE A 156 -13.56 -1.55 -6.10
N ASN A 157 -14.88 -1.77 -6.05
CA ASN A 157 -15.92 -0.74 -6.28
C ASN A 157 -15.59 0.15 -7.49
N ASN A 158 -15.29 -0.50 -8.61
CA ASN A 158 -14.90 0.13 -9.89
C ASN A 158 -13.52 0.84 -9.90
N GLN A 159 -12.76 0.84 -8.80
CA GLN A 159 -11.38 1.32 -8.79
C GLN A 159 -10.44 0.24 -9.29
N ARG A 160 -9.82 0.45 -10.46
CA ARG A 160 -8.85 -0.48 -11.05
C ARG A 160 -7.62 -0.58 -10.15
N ILE A 161 -7.22 -1.82 -9.86
CA ILE A 161 -5.96 -2.11 -9.20
C ILE A 161 -4.87 -2.22 -10.26
N THR A 162 -3.87 -1.35 -10.17
CA THR A 162 -2.66 -1.28 -11.00
C THR A 162 -1.40 -1.35 -10.11
N THR A 163 -0.22 -1.26 -10.71
CA THR A 163 1.05 -1.26 -9.97
C THR A 163 1.16 -0.15 -8.91
N PRO A 164 0.83 1.13 -9.21
CA PRO A 164 0.86 2.20 -8.21
C PRO A 164 -0.39 2.26 -7.32
N SER A 165 -1.29 1.27 -7.37
CA SER A 165 -2.49 1.32 -6.54
C SER A 165 -2.21 1.18 -5.05
N ASP A 166 -2.94 1.95 -4.27
CA ASP A 166 -2.88 1.91 -2.81
C ASP A 166 -4.23 1.47 -2.22
N ILE A 167 -4.16 0.78 -1.08
CA ILE A 167 -5.32 0.38 -0.27
C ILE A 167 -4.95 0.70 1.18
N ARG A 168 -5.68 1.62 1.82
CA ARG A 168 -5.37 2.06 3.20
C ARG A 168 -6.60 2.46 4.00
N CYS A 169 -6.60 2.18 5.29
CA CYS A 169 -7.63 2.66 6.21
C CYS A 169 -7.43 4.15 6.55
N VAL A 170 -8.51 4.92 6.53
CA VAL A 170 -8.54 6.31 7.05
C VAL A 170 -9.79 6.48 7.91
N GLY A 171 -9.63 6.32 9.22
CA GLY A 171 -10.76 6.28 10.15
C GLY A 171 -11.58 5.01 9.93
N THR A 172 -12.88 5.16 9.67
CA THR A 172 -13.82 4.04 9.48
C THR A 172 -14.07 3.67 8.02
N VAL A 173 -13.25 4.18 7.10
CA VAL A 173 -13.38 3.91 5.66
C VAL A 173 -12.05 3.45 5.10
N ILE A 174 -12.11 2.85 3.92
CA ILE A 174 -10.93 2.44 3.17
C ILE A 174 -10.78 3.37 1.97
N LEU A 175 -9.57 3.86 1.73
CA LEU A 175 -9.21 4.55 0.50
C LEU A 175 -8.58 3.54 -0.46
N VAL A 176 -9.05 3.55 -1.71
CA VAL A 176 -8.43 2.84 -2.83
C VAL A 176 -8.13 3.86 -3.91
N ASN A 177 -6.86 4.02 -4.29
CA ASN A 177 -6.41 5.08 -5.21
C ASN A 177 -6.94 6.47 -4.80
N SER A 178 -6.84 6.79 -3.51
CA SER A 178 -7.41 8.02 -2.89
C SER A 178 -8.94 8.19 -2.96
N THR A 179 -9.68 7.23 -3.50
CA THR A 179 -11.15 7.22 -3.50
C THR A 179 -11.67 6.57 -2.23
N ARG A 180 -12.57 7.24 -1.51
CA ARG A 180 -13.19 6.72 -0.30
C ARG A 180 -14.24 5.66 -0.64
N LEU A 181 -14.04 4.46 -0.12
CA LEU A 181 -14.94 3.32 -0.28
C LEU A 181 -15.48 2.87 1.08
N ALA A 182 -16.75 2.48 1.09
CA ALA A 182 -17.45 1.89 2.23
C ALA A 182 -18.01 0.52 1.83
N PRO A 183 -18.27 -0.36 2.81
CA PRO A 183 -18.97 -1.61 2.56
C PRO A 183 -20.36 -1.38 1.94
N PRO A 184 -20.88 -2.32 1.13
CA PRO A 184 -20.19 -3.54 0.69
C PRO A 184 -19.10 -3.25 -0.36
N TYR A 185 -18.01 -4.00 -0.27
CA TYR A 185 -16.92 -3.98 -1.22
C TYR A 185 -17.17 -5.02 -2.31
N GLU A 186 -17.34 -4.59 -3.55
CA GLU A 186 -17.44 -5.42 -4.73
C GLU A 186 -16.07 -5.50 -5.43
N ILE A 187 -15.47 -6.69 -5.38
CA ILE A 187 -14.20 -6.99 -6.01
C ILE A 187 -14.48 -7.81 -7.27
N LYS A 188 -14.10 -7.25 -8.44
CA LYS A 188 -14.20 -7.95 -9.72
C LYS A 188 -12.81 -8.40 -10.14
N ALA A 189 -12.67 -9.67 -10.51
CA ALA A 189 -11.44 -10.24 -11.02
C ALA A 189 -11.71 -11.01 -12.32
N ILE A 190 -10.90 -10.74 -13.34
CA ILE A 190 -10.85 -11.43 -14.64
C ILE A 190 -9.49 -12.08 -14.73
#